data_AF-A0A430BX79-F1
#
_entry.id   AF-A0A430BX79-F1
#
_cell.length_a   1.000
_cell.length_b   1.000
_cell.length_c   1.000
_cell.angle_alpha   90.00
_cell.angle_beta   90.00
_cell.angle_gamma   90.00
#
_symmetry.space_group_name_H-M   'P 1'
#
loop_
_entity.id
_entity.type
_entity.pdbx_description
1 polymer ?
#
loop_
_entity_poly.entity_id
_entity_poly.type
_entity_poly.pdbx_seq_one_letter_code
_entity_poly.pdbx_strand_id
1 'polypeptide(L)'
;MSLFLDQTFASTGLAAILFGIVGLGCVVSWPLLPSRRGALMVQGTGACAFALHFALIGAPTASAACVLSLMQLTVALVVRDRVAKLALDGATLLALLLLTVATWHGLLSGLAACGGAASFMARTQRSTTRMKMVFLVAAPFWLAHNLLIGAPFALAVDLVSVAGNLLGLFAFWKRKQRGADGPRSLSCPTQLSPRHAFRSGHLSLGKLAIPKRARALQGAQVFT
;
A
#
# COMPACT_ATOMS: atom_id res chain seq x y z
N MET A 1 -15.39 1.73 45.16
CA MET A 1 -14.47 2.39 44.21
C MET A 1 -13.51 1.40 43.55
N SER A 2 -12.96 0.42 44.28
CA SER A 2 -12.13 -0.68 43.76
C SER A 2 -12.83 -1.55 42.69
N LEU A 3 -14.06 -2.01 42.95
CA LEU A 3 -14.83 -2.82 41.98
C LEU A 3 -15.08 -2.14 40.64
N PHE A 4 -15.27 -0.81 40.63
CA PHE A 4 -15.47 -0.06 39.37
C PHE A 4 -14.17 0.01 38.58
N LEU A 5 -13.05 0.27 39.26
CA LEU A 5 -11.72 0.32 38.66
C LEU A 5 -11.34 -1.04 38.04
N ASP A 6 -11.52 -2.14 38.77
CA ASP A 6 -11.22 -3.49 38.27
C ASP A 6 -12.06 -3.87 37.04
N GLN A 7 -13.35 -3.50 37.02
CA GLN A 7 -14.23 -3.71 35.87
C GLN A 7 -13.82 -2.84 34.67
N THR A 8 -13.41 -1.59 34.90
CA THR A 8 -12.88 -0.73 33.83
C THR A 8 -11.55 -1.23 33.28
N PHE A 9 -10.63 -1.74 34.12
CA PHE A 9 -9.37 -2.33 33.65
C PHE A 9 -9.60 -3.63 32.86
N ALA A 10 -10.50 -4.50 33.33
CA ALA A 10 -10.86 -5.73 32.63
C ALA A 10 -11.52 -5.46 31.26
N SER A 11 -12.45 -4.50 31.19
CA SER A 11 -13.12 -4.12 29.94
C SER A 11 -12.18 -3.41 28.96
N THR A 12 -11.27 -2.56 29.44
CA THR A 12 -10.22 -1.92 28.63
C THR A 12 -9.26 -2.96 28.06
N GLY A 13 -8.85 -3.95 28.85
CA GLY A 13 -8.01 -5.06 28.42
C GLY A 13 -8.68 -5.94 27.35
N LEU A 14 -9.95 -6.31 27.57
CA LEU A 14 -10.71 -7.08 26.57
C LEU A 14 -10.89 -6.31 25.26
N ALA A 15 -11.25 -5.03 25.34
CA ALA A 15 -11.38 -4.17 24.16
C ALA A 15 -10.06 -4.08 23.38
N ALA A 16 -8.92 -3.89 24.06
CA ALA A 16 -7.62 -3.87 23.43
C ALA A 16 -7.33 -5.17 22.67
N ILE A 17 -7.62 -6.34 23.27
CA ILE A 17 -7.45 -7.64 22.63
C ILE A 17 -8.31 -7.75 21.36
N LEU A 18 -9.59 -7.39 21.44
CA LEU A 18 -10.51 -7.47 20.30
C LEU A 18 -10.04 -6.59 19.13
N PHE A 19 -9.65 -5.34 19.40
CA PHE A 19 -9.10 -4.46 18.37
C PHE A 19 -7.77 -4.99 17.80
N GLY A 20 -6.91 -5.58 18.62
CA GLY A 20 -5.68 -6.24 18.16
C GLY A 20 -5.96 -7.40 17.21
N ILE A 21 -6.94 -8.25 17.52
CA ILE A 21 -7.37 -9.36 16.66
C ILE A 21 -7.93 -8.85 15.33
N VAL A 22 -8.81 -7.84 15.37
CA VAL A 22 -9.38 -7.23 14.15
C VAL A 22 -8.27 -6.63 13.29
N GLY A 23 -7.32 -5.91 13.90
CA GLY A 23 -6.16 -5.35 13.21
C GLY A 23 -5.32 -6.42 12.52
N LEU A 24 -4.99 -7.50 13.23
CA LEU A 24 -4.24 -8.63 12.68
C LEU A 24 -5.00 -9.31 11.53
N GLY A 25 -6.29 -9.56 11.69
CA GLY A 25 -7.14 -10.12 10.64
C GLY A 25 -7.16 -9.26 9.38
N CYS A 26 -7.22 -7.94 9.53
CA CYS A 26 -7.12 -7.00 8.40
C CYS A 26 -5.76 -7.10 7.70
N VAL A 27 -4.66 -7.17 8.45
CA VAL A 27 -3.30 -7.30 7.91
C VAL A 27 -3.10 -8.60 7.12
N VAL A 28 -3.62 -9.71 7.63
CA VAL A 28 -3.51 -11.03 6.97
C VAL A 28 -4.37 -11.10 5.70
N SER A 29 -5.53 -10.43 5.69
CA SER A 29 -6.50 -10.55 4.61
C SER A 29 -6.29 -9.58 3.44
N TRP A 30 -5.84 -8.34 3.67
CA TRP A 30 -5.72 -7.34 2.59
C TRP A 30 -4.86 -7.79 1.38
N PRO A 31 -3.77 -8.56 1.53
CA PRO A 31 -2.95 -8.99 0.38
C PRO A 31 -3.69 -9.96 -0.54
N LEU A 32 -4.74 -10.62 -0.03
CA LEU A 32 -5.55 -11.60 -0.74
C LEU A 32 -6.64 -10.92 -1.60
N LEU A 33 -6.87 -9.62 -1.41
CA LEU A 33 -7.90 -8.90 -2.12
C LEU A 33 -7.46 -8.54 -3.56
N PRO A 34 -8.27 -8.85 -4.58
CA PRO A 34 -7.91 -8.57 -5.97
C PRO A 34 -8.01 -7.08 -6.32
N SER A 35 -8.82 -6.30 -5.58
CA SER A 35 -9.02 -4.88 -5.85
C SER A 35 -8.12 -4.01 -4.97
N ARG A 36 -7.41 -3.06 -5.60
CA ARG A 36 -6.60 -2.07 -4.87
C ARG A 36 -7.44 -1.28 -3.87
N ARG A 37 -8.67 -0.91 -4.26
CA ARG A 37 -9.59 -0.17 -3.39
C ARG A 37 -9.97 -0.98 -2.16
N GLY A 38 -10.34 -2.25 -2.33
CA GLY A 38 -10.65 -3.14 -1.21
C GLY A 38 -9.46 -3.34 -0.28
N ALA A 39 -8.27 -3.57 -0.83
CA ALA A 39 -7.03 -3.69 -0.06
C ALA A 39 -6.74 -2.44 0.79
N LEU A 40 -6.96 -1.24 0.26
CA LEU A 40 -6.78 0.00 1.01
C LEU A 40 -7.84 0.21 2.08
N MET A 41 -9.09 -0.17 1.82
CA MET A 41 -10.17 -0.08 2.81
C MET A 41 -9.93 -1.02 3.99
N VAL A 42 -9.52 -2.27 3.74
CA VAL A 42 -9.19 -3.24 4.81
C VAL A 42 -7.97 -2.78 5.60
N GLN A 43 -6.93 -2.26 4.93
CA GLN A 43 -5.80 -1.65 5.64
C GLN A 43 -6.24 -0.45 6.49
N GLY A 44 -7.20 0.35 6.01
CA GLY A 44 -7.78 1.46 6.76
C GLY A 44 -8.49 0.99 8.03
N THR A 45 -9.36 -0.02 7.91
CA THR A 45 -10.00 -0.66 9.07
C THR A 45 -8.97 -1.20 10.06
N GLY A 46 -7.92 -1.86 9.57
CA GLY A 46 -6.83 -2.34 10.41
C GLY A 46 -6.09 -1.20 11.11
N ALA A 47 -5.84 -0.08 10.44
CA ALA A 47 -5.23 1.10 11.03
C ALA A 47 -6.12 1.72 12.12
N CYS A 48 -7.43 1.82 11.90
CA CYS A 48 -8.38 2.26 12.93
C CYS A 48 -8.35 1.33 14.16
N ALA A 49 -8.39 0.01 13.92
CA ALA A 49 -8.35 -0.98 14.99
C ALA A 49 -7.06 -0.88 15.81
N PHE A 50 -5.89 -0.78 15.16
CA PHE A 50 -4.63 -0.59 15.87
C PHE A 50 -4.51 0.76 16.56
N ALA A 51 -5.10 1.83 16.01
CA ALA A 51 -5.15 3.11 16.72
C ALA A 51 -5.87 2.98 18.07
N LEU A 52 -7.00 2.28 18.09
CA LEU A 52 -7.76 2.01 19.32
C LEU A 52 -7.01 1.04 20.24
N HIS A 53 -6.45 -0.04 19.70
CA HIS A 53 -5.62 -0.98 20.47
C HIS A 53 -4.49 -0.26 21.21
N PHE A 54 -3.69 0.53 20.48
CA PHE A 54 -2.56 1.28 21.06
C PHE A 54 -3.01 2.35 22.05
N ALA A 55 -4.15 3.01 21.82
CA ALA A 55 -4.70 3.96 22.78
C ALA A 55 -5.06 3.26 24.11
N LEU A 56 -5.70 2.09 24.03
CA LEU A 56 -6.15 1.34 25.20
C LEU A 56 -4.99 0.74 26.03
N ILE A 57 -3.88 0.39 25.39
CA ILE A 57 -2.67 -0.10 26.09
C ILE A 57 -1.71 1.03 26.50
N GLY A 58 -2.09 2.30 26.34
CA GLY A 58 -1.28 3.44 26.79
C GLY A 58 -0.11 3.80 25.87
N ALA A 59 -0.22 3.55 24.57
CA ALA A 59 0.80 3.80 23.55
C ALA A 59 0.41 4.98 22.61
N PRO A 60 0.40 6.23 23.09
CA PRO A 60 -0.20 7.35 22.35
C PRO A 60 0.52 7.66 21.04
N THR A 61 1.85 7.56 20.98
CA THR A 61 2.62 7.82 19.74
C THR A 61 2.31 6.78 18.66
N ALA A 62 2.22 5.49 19.03
CA ALA A 62 1.85 4.43 18.11
C ALA A 62 0.39 4.57 17.63
N SER A 63 -0.52 4.93 18.54
CA SER A 63 -1.92 5.23 18.20
C SER A 63 -2.01 6.37 17.17
N ALA A 64 -1.29 7.48 17.41
CA ALA A 64 -1.21 8.60 16.48
C ALA A 64 -0.65 8.18 15.11
N ALA A 65 0.40 7.36 15.08
CA ALA A 65 0.95 6.84 13.83
C ALA A 65 -0.09 6.01 13.04
N CYS A 66 -0.93 5.22 13.73
CA CYS A 66 -2.03 4.49 13.10
C CYS A 66 -3.11 5.42 12.52
N VAL A 67 -3.49 6.48 13.24
CA VAL A 67 -4.44 7.50 12.73
C VAL A 67 -3.87 8.20 11.50
N LEU A 68 -2.61 8.62 11.53
CA LEU A 68 -1.96 9.23 10.38
C LEU A 68 -1.80 8.26 9.20
N SER A 69 -1.59 6.97 9.49
CA SER A 69 -1.61 5.91 8.48
C SER A 69 -2.99 5.81 7.80
N LEU A 70 -4.08 5.87 8.56
CA LEU A 70 -5.44 5.93 8.02
C LEU A 70 -5.64 7.15 7.11
N MET A 71 -5.09 8.30 7.48
CA MET A 71 -5.13 9.50 6.63
C MET A 71 -4.41 9.28 5.30
N GLN A 72 -3.20 8.71 5.30
CA GLN A 72 -2.48 8.38 4.06
C GLN A 72 -3.25 7.40 3.17
N LEU A 73 -3.92 6.40 3.76
CA LEU A 73 -4.73 5.44 3.02
C LEU A 73 -5.95 6.12 2.39
N THR A 74 -6.61 7.02 3.12
CA THR A 74 -7.71 7.84 2.61
C THR A 74 -7.25 8.75 1.48
N VAL A 75 -6.12 9.44 1.64
CA VAL A 75 -5.50 10.25 0.59
C VAL A 75 -5.20 9.38 -0.65
N ALA A 76 -4.67 8.18 -0.48
CA ALA A 76 -4.40 7.24 -1.58
C ALA A 76 -5.65 6.67 -2.28
N LEU A 77 -6.83 6.81 -1.67
CA LEU A 77 -8.12 6.45 -2.24
C LEU A 77 -8.76 7.63 -2.99
N VAL A 78 -8.68 8.83 -2.44
CA VAL A 78 -9.44 9.99 -2.92
C VAL A 78 -8.61 10.90 -3.83
N VAL A 79 -7.35 11.16 -3.48
CA VAL A 79 -6.52 12.15 -4.18
C VAL A 79 -5.85 11.52 -5.39
N ARG A 80 -6.14 12.08 -6.57
CA ARG A 80 -5.57 11.63 -7.85
C ARG A 80 -4.38 12.47 -8.28
N ASP A 81 -4.39 13.76 -7.94
CA ASP A 81 -3.26 14.63 -8.22
C ASP A 81 -2.03 14.21 -7.40
N ARG A 82 -0.90 14.10 -8.09
CA ARG A 82 0.31 13.53 -7.53
C ARG A 82 1.02 14.50 -6.59
N VAL A 83 0.99 15.79 -6.90
CA VAL A 83 1.66 16.82 -6.11
C VAL A 83 0.90 17.00 -4.79
N ALA A 84 -0.43 17.15 -4.87
CA ALA A 84 -1.32 17.20 -3.71
C ALA A 84 -1.19 15.95 -2.83
N LYS A 85 -1.14 14.75 -3.43
CA LYS A 85 -0.91 13.52 -2.67
C LYS A 85 0.40 13.57 -1.89
N LEU A 86 1.51 13.93 -2.55
CA LEU A 86 2.82 13.98 -1.90
C LEU A 86 2.88 15.06 -0.81
N ALA A 87 2.23 16.20 -1.03
CA ALA A 87 2.13 17.27 -0.03
C ALA A 87 1.37 16.79 1.21
N LEU A 88 0.24 16.10 1.03
CA LEU A 88 -0.55 15.53 2.13
C LEU A 88 0.21 14.41 2.86
N ASP A 89 0.88 13.51 2.13
CA ASP A 89 1.74 12.49 2.75
C ASP A 89 2.88 13.14 3.54
N GLY A 90 3.48 14.21 3.01
CA GLY A 90 4.50 15.01 3.72
C GLY A 90 3.95 15.68 4.97
N ALA A 91 2.73 16.22 4.91
CA ALA A 91 2.05 16.81 6.07
C ALA A 91 1.77 15.75 7.15
N THR A 92 1.40 14.52 6.78
CA THR A 92 1.24 13.44 7.76
C THR A 92 2.57 13.05 8.43
N LEU A 93 3.69 13.13 7.71
CA LEU A 93 5.02 12.90 8.31
C LEU A 93 5.39 14.01 9.29
N LEU A 94 5.17 15.28 8.92
CA LEU A 94 5.38 16.40 9.83
C LEU A 94 4.50 16.29 11.07
N ALA A 95 3.21 15.95 10.89
CA ALA A 95 2.28 15.72 11.99
C ALA A 95 2.75 14.59 12.92
N LEU A 96 3.33 13.51 12.38
CA LEU A 96 3.90 12.44 13.19
C LEU A 96 5.04 12.96 14.07
N LEU A 97 5.94 13.77 13.53
CA LEU A 97 7.05 14.34 14.29
C LEU A 97 6.55 15.25 15.41
N LEU A 98 5.60 16.15 15.12
CA LEU A 98 5.00 17.04 16.11
C LEU A 98 4.26 16.26 17.20
N LEU A 99 3.46 15.26 16.82
CA LEU A 99 2.75 14.40 17.77
C LEU A 99 3.71 13.54 18.60
N THR A 100 4.84 13.12 18.04
CA THR A 100 5.88 12.40 18.78
C THR A 100 6.47 13.28 19.88
N VAL A 101 6.75 14.55 19.58
CA VAL A 101 7.21 15.52 20.59
C VAL A 101 6.13 15.73 21.66
N ALA A 102 4.87 15.91 21.25
CA ALA A 102 3.76 16.13 22.17
C ALA A 102 3.42 14.92 23.05
N THR A 103 3.65 13.70 22.55
CA THR A 103 3.36 12.44 23.24
C THR A 103 4.62 11.74 23.73
N TRP A 104 5.72 12.49 23.89
CA TRP A 104 7.02 11.93 24.18
C TRP A 104 7.01 11.14 25.49
N HIS A 105 7.28 9.85 25.39
CA HIS A 105 7.34 8.92 26.52
C HIS A 105 8.63 8.09 26.47
N GLY A 106 9.72 8.72 26.04
CA GLY A 106 11.05 8.11 25.94
C GLY A 106 11.22 7.21 24.73
N LEU A 107 11.98 6.12 24.92
CA LEU A 107 12.44 5.24 23.83
C LEU A 107 11.29 4.67 22.99
N LEU A 108 10.17 4.31 23.61
CA LEU A 108 9.01 3.74 22.90
C LEU A 108 8.43 4.72 21.88
N SER A 109 8.27 6.00 22.26
CA SER A 109 7.84 7.04 21.31
C SER A 109 8.82 7.21 20.16
N GLY A 110 10.13 7.18 20.44
CA GLY A 110 11.17 7.23 19.42
C GLY A 110 11.10 6.06 18.44
N LEU A 111 10.94 4.82 18.93
CA LEU A 111 10.79 3.63 18.10
C LEU A 111 9.53 3.69 17.24
N ALA A 112 8.38 4.06 17.82
CA ALA A 112 7.12 4.23 17.09
C ALA A 112 7.22 5.32 16.02
N ALA A 113 7.90 6.44 16.31
CA ALA A 113 8.10 7.52 15.36
C ALA A 113 9.02 7.11 14.20
N CYS A 114 10.14 6.45 14.46
CA CYS A 114 11.05 5.94 13.44
C CYS A 114 10.36 4.89 12.55
N GLY A 115 9.67 3.93 13.15
CA GLY A 115 8.89 2.93 12.43
C GLY A 115 7.77 3.58 11.60
N GLY A 116 7.04 4.54 12.16
CA GLY A 116 5.99 5.28 11.47
C GLY A 116 6.53 6.08 10.29
N ALA A 117 7.60 6.85 10.49
CA ALA A 117 8.23 7.66 9.46
C ALA A 117 8.72 6.79 8.29
N ALA A 118 9.43 5.69 8.58
CA ALA A 118 9.89 4.76 7.55
C ALA A 118 8.72 4.10 6.80
N SER A 119 7.66 3.68 7.51
CA SER A 119 6.43 3.15 6.89
C SER A 119 5.73 4.17 5.99
N PHE A 120 5.72 5.45 6.37
CA PHE A 120 5.12 6.52 5.59
C PHE A 120 5.94 6.76 4.32
N MET A 121 7.26 6.81 4.44
CA MET A 121 8.17 6.88 3.31
C MET A 121 8.03 5.68 2.36
N ALA A 122 7.85 4.46 2.91
CA ALA A 122 7.63 3.26 2.11
C ALA A 122 6.42 3.42 1.19
N ARG A 123 5.29 3.92 1.71
CA ARG A 123 4.04 4.10 0.94
C ARG A 123 4.11 5.16 -0.16
N THR A 124 5.10 6.06 -0.12
CA THR A 124 5.34 7.05 -1.18
C THR A 124 6.20 6.51 -2.33
N GLN A 125 6.81 5.33 -2.18
CA GLN A 125 7.69 4.77 -3.20
C GLN A 125 6.90 4.34 -4.45
N ARG A 126 7.38 4.74 -5.64
CA ARG A 126 6.77 4.33 -6.92
C ARG A 126 7.03 2.86 -7.27
N SER A 127 8.19 2.35 -6.87
CA SER A 127 8.58 0.97 -7.15
C SER A 127 8.14 0.08 -5.99
N THR A 128 7.37 -0.97 -6.31
CA THR A 128 6.96 -1.99 -5.33
C THR A 128 8.17 -2.60 -4.63
N THR A 129 9.28 -2.83 -5.34
CA THR A 129 10.52 -3.36 -4.74
C THR A 129 11.10 -2.39 -3.71
N ARG A 130 11.18 -1.08 -4.05
CA ARG A 130 11.66 -0.06 -3.11
C ARG A 130 10.72 0.07 -1.91
N MET A 131 9.41 0.07 -2.13
CA MET A 131 8.41 0.08 -1.05
C MET A 131 8.65 -1.07 -0.05
N LYS A 132 8.82 -2.31 -0.54
CA LYS A 132 9.07 -3.48 0.31
C LYS A 132 10.39 -3.36 1.08
N MET A 133 11.46 -2.89 0.45
CA MET A 133 12.74 -2.67 1.13
C MET A 133 12.64 -1.62 2.25
N VAL A 134 11.94 -0.51 2.01
CA VAL A 134 11.75 0.53 3.04
C VAL A 134 10.87 0.02 4.19
N PHE A 135 9.84 -0.81 3.90
CA PHE A 135 9.08 -1.49 4.97
C PHE A 135 9.95 -2.42 5.82
N LEU A 136 10.93 -3.12 5.22
CA LEU A 136 11.88 -3.94 5.97
C LEU A 136 12.83 -3.11 6.84
N VAL A 137 13.15 -1.88 6.44
CA VAL A 137 13.88 -0.92 7.28
C VAL A 137 13.01 -0.41 8.43
N ALA A 138 11.70 -0.24 8.22
CA ALA A 138 10.76 0.15 9.26
C ALA A 138 10.55 -0.97 10.30
N ALA A 139 10.57 -2.22 9.86
CA ALA A 139 10.25 -3.40 10.67
C ALA A 139 11.01 -3.52 12.00
N PRO A 140 12.34 -3.36 12.10
CA PRO A 140 13.04 -3.48 13.38
C PRO A 140 12.55 -2.47 14.43
N PHE A 141 12.15 -1.25 14.01
CA PHE A 141 11.62 -0.25 14.93
C PHE A 141 10.25 -0.63 15.47
N TRP A 142 9.35 -1.11 14.59
CA TRP A 142 8.04 -1.59 14.99
C TRP A 142 8.11 -2.85 15.85
N LEU A 143 8.94 -3.83 15.47
CA LEU A 143 9.19 -5.05 16.25
C LEU A 143 9.68 -4.71 17.66
N ALA A 144 10.69 -3.84 17.77
CA ALA A 144 11.23 -3.42 19.06
C ALA A 144 10.17 -2.70 19.90
N HIS A 145 9.42 -1.76 19.32
CA HIS A 145 8.34 -1.06 20.00
C HIS A 145 7.28 -2.04 20.54
N ASN A 146 6.75 -2.90 19.66
CA ASN A 146 5.64 -3.79 19.96
C ASN A 146 6.05 -4.92 20.93
N LEU A 147 7.31 -5.36 20.88
CA LEU A 147 7.86 -6.28 21.86
C LEU A 147 7.97 -5.63 23.25
N LEU A 148 8.54 -4.43 23.34
CA LEU A 148 8.78 -3.76 24.63
C LEU A 148 7.50 -3.31 25.33
N ILE A 149 6.47 -2.94 24.57
CA ILE A 149 5.17 -2.55 25.14
C ILE A 149 4.24 -3.76 25.39
N GLY A 150 4.67 -4.97 25.01
CA GLY A 150 3.87 -6.18 25.21
C GLY A 150 2.60 -6.22 24.35
N ALA A 151 2.68 -5.79 23.08
CA ALA A 151 1.56 -5.79 22.14
C ALA A 151 1.63 -7.01 21.18
N PRO A 152 1.15 -8.21 21.58
CA PRO A 152 1.38 -9.46 20.84
C PRO A 152 0.74 -9.45 19.45
N PHE A 153 -0.44 -8.83 19.29
CA PHE A 153 -1.12 -8.77 17.99
C PHE A 153 -0.39 -7.85 17.00
N ALA A 154 0.13 -6.73 17.48
CA ALA A 154 0.94 -5.82 16.67
C ALA A 154 2.29 -6.46 16.30
N LEU A 155 2.91 -7.19 17.24
CA LEU A 155 4.11 -7.98 16.98
C LEU A 155 3.88 -9.06 15.91
N ALA A 156 2.74 -9.76 15.97
CA ALA A 156 2.36 -10.73 14.94
C ALA A 156 2.18 -10.08 13.56
N VAL A 157 1.59 -8.88 13.51
CA VAL A 157 1.48 -8.08 12.29
C VAL A 157 2.85 -7.75 11.71
N ASP A 158 3.81 -7.34 12.54
CA ASP A 158 5.16 -7.04 12.08
C ASP A 158 5.82 -8.29 11.47
N LEU A 159 5.68 -9.46 12.10
CA LEU A 159 6.22 -10.72 11.59
C LEU A 159 5.59 -11.13 10.26
N VAL A 160 4.25 -11.03 10.14
CA VAL A 160 3.52 -11.29 8.89
C VAL A 160 3.99 -10.33 7.79
N SER A 161 4.16 -9.04 8.14
CA SER A 161 4.60 -8.01 7.21
C SER A 161 6.04 -8.25 6.75
N VAL A 162 6.97 -8.59 7.65
CA VAL A 162 8.35 -8.94 7.33
C VAL A 162 8.39 -10.15 6.40
N ALA A 163 7.71 -11.24 6.77
CA ALA A 163 7.65 -12.45 5.97
C ALA A 163 7.08 -12.18 4.57
N GLY A 164 5.96 -11.46 4.48
CA GLY A 164 5.32 -11.11 3.21
C GLY A 164 6.18 -10.22 2.32
N ASN A 165 6.89 -9.24 2.89
CA ASN A 165 7.80 -8.38 2.16
C ASN A 165 9.03 -9.15 1.66
N LEU A 166 9.64 -10.00 2.49
CA LEU A 166 10.78 -10.85 2.11
C LEU A 166 10.41 -11.86 1.02
N LEU A 167 9.34 -12.62 1.21
CA LEU A 167 8.85 -13.58 0.20
C LEU A 167 8.54 -12.88 -1.12
N GLY A 168 7.94 -11.69 -1.05
CA GLY A 168 7.63 -10.88 -2.22
C GLY A 168 8.87 -10.37 -2.97
N LEU A 169 9.94 -10.02 -2.26
CA LEU A 169 11.23 -9.63 -2.86
C LEU A 169 11.94 -10.84 -3.46
N PHE A 170 11.95 -11.97 -2.75
CA PHE A 170 12.53 -13.22 -3.23
C PHE A 170 11.85 -13.71 -4.51
N ALA A 171 10.52 -13.68 -4.56
CA ALA A 171 9.77 -14.04 -5.76
C ALA A 171 10.07 -13.12 -6.95
N PHE A 172 10.21 -11.81 -6.72
CA PHE A 172 10.61 -10.84 -7.75
C PHE A 172 12.02 -11.14 -8.30
N TRP A 173 12.97 -11.41 -7.41
CA TRP A 173 14.35 -11.76 -7.78
C TRP A 173 14.40 -13.05 -8.62
N LYS A 174 13.70 -14.10 -8.19
CA LYS A 174 13.62 -15.37 -8.93
C LYS A 174 13.02 -15.22 -10.33
N ARG A 175 12.00 -14.37 -10.49
CA ARG A 175 11.42 -14.06 -11.83
C ARG A 175 12.42 -13.31 -12.71
N LYS A 176 13.19 -12.38 -12.15
CA LYS A 176 14.22 -11.64 -12.87
C LYS A 176 15.32 -12.57 -13.38
N GLN A 177 15.76 -13.54 -12.58
CA GLN A 177 16.75 -14.55 -13.00
C GLN A 177 16.23 -15.43 -14.13
N ARG A 178 15.03 -15.99 -14.00
CA ARG A 178 14.41 -16.80 -15.06
C ARG A 178 14.24 -16.04 -16.39
N GLY A 179 14.00 -14.73 -16.33
CA GLY A 179 13.94 -13.89 -17.52
C GLY A 179 15.32 -13.58 -18.13
N ALA A 180 16.39 -13.66 -17.35
CA ALA A 180 17.77 -13.51 -17.84
C ALA A 180 18.34 -14.83 -18.41
N ASP A 181 17.91 -15.97 -17.87
CA ASP A 181 18.33 -17.32 -18.27
C ASP A 181 17.43 -17.94 -19.36
N GLY A 182 16.33 -17.27 -19.75
CA GLY A 182 15.51 -17.68 -20.88
C GLY A 182 16.31 -17.66 -22.19
N PRO A 183 16.05 -18.56 -23.15
CA PRO A 183 16.83 -18.64 -24.38
C PRO A 183 16.79 -17.27 -25.06
N ARG A 184 17.96 -16.63 -25.19
CA ARG A 184 18.15 -15.46 -26.06
C ARG A 184 17.69 -15.93 -27.43
N SER A 185 16.46 -15.57 -27.82
CA SER A 185 16.00 -15.77 -29.18
C SER A 185 17.02 -15.06 -30.06
N LEU A 186 17.84 -15.84 -30.76
CA LEU A 186 18.68 -15.38 -31.84
C LEU A 186 17.76 -14.56 -32.74
N SER A 187 17.85 -13.25 -32.60
CA SER A 187 17.23 -12.33 -33.53
C SER A 187 18.01 -12.54 -34.81
N CYS A 188 17.51 -13.43 -35.66
CA CYS A 188 18.02 -13.63 -37.00
C CYS A 188 17.98 -12.26 -37.68
N PRO A 189 19.14 -11.65 -38.00
CA PRO A 189 19.13 -10.38 -38.68
C PRO A 189 18.65 -10.62 -40.11
N THR A 190 17.58 -9.94 -40.48
CA THR A 190 17.42 -9.43 -41.84
C THR A 190 17.24 -10.50 -42.92
N GLN A 191 16.00 -10.96 -43.10
CA GLN A 191 15.55 -11.37 -44.44
C GLN A 191 15.68 -10.17 -45.38
N LEU A 192 16.72 -10.19 -46.22
CA LEU A 192 16.81 -9.39 -47.43
C LEU A 192 15.51 -9.59 -48.24
N SER A 193 14.76 -8.52 -48.45
CA SER A 193 13.68 -8.49 -49.43
C SER A 193 14.26 -7.99 -50.76
N PRO A 194 14.42 -8.84 -51.78
CA PRO A 194 14.60 -8.37 -53.14
C PRO A 194 13.22 -8.24 -53.77
N ARG A 195 12.84 -7.02 -54.17
CA ARG A 195 12.15 -6.70 -55.44
C ARG A 195 11.58 -5.28 -55.39
N HIS A 196 12.39 -4.34 -55.88
CA HIS A 196 11.87 -3.16 -56.57
C HIS A 196 11.19 -3.64 -57.86
N ALA A 197 9.87 -3.78 -57.82
CA ALA A 197 9.04 -3.91 -59.01
C ALA A 197 8.50 -2.51 -59.38
N PHE A 198 9.18 -1.91 -60.35
CA PHE A 198 8.65 -1.04 -61.41
C PHE A 198 7.18 -0.61 -61.29
N ARG A 199 6.93 0.65 -60.91
CA ARG A 199 5.61 1.30 -61.00
C ARG A 199 5.65 2.41 -62.05
N SER A 200 5.37 2.03 -63.30
CA SER A 200 4.97 2.97 -64.36
C SER A 200 3.48 3.27 -64.23
N GLY A 201 3.10 4.52 -64.45
CA GLY A 201 1.74 5.02 -64.26
C GLY A 201 0.77 4.61 -65.36
N HIS A 202 -0.52 4.56 -65.00
CA HIS A 202 -1.59 4.92 -65.93
C HIS A 202 -2.83 5.33 -65.15
N LEU A 203 -3.40 6.47 -65.56
CA LEU A 203 -4.70 6.99 -65.11
C LEU A 203 -5.83 6.00 -65.40
N SER A 204 -6.82 5.95 -64.51
CA SER A 204 -8.21 5.73 -64.91
C SER A 204 -9.16 6.44 -63.94
N LEU A 205 -9.80 7.48 -64.47
CA LEU A 205 -10.92 8.22 -63.93
C LEU A 205 -12.20 7.36 -64.02
N GLY A 206 -13.06 7.44 -63.00
CA GLY A 206 -14.50 7.29 -63.20
C GLY A 206 -15.20 6.28 -62.30
N LYS A 207 -16.10 6.81 -61.45
CA LYS A 207 -17.36 6.28 -60.86
C LYS A 207 -17.46 6.79 -59.41
N LEU A 208 -18.08 7.94 -59.15
CA LEU A 208 -19.53 8.24 -59.17
C LEU A 208 -20.33 7.33 -58.21
N ALA A 209 -20.66 7.82 -57.01
CA ALA A 209 -21.98 7.69 -56.37
C ALA A 209 -21.98 8.32 -54.95
N ILE A 210 -22.94 9.20 -54.73
CA ILE A 210 -23.31 9.87 -53.48
C ILE A 210 -24.46 9.05 -52.80
N PRO A 211 -25.15 9.51 -51.73
CA PRO A 211 -24.95 9.31 -50.28
C PRO A 211 -26.05 8.43 -49.62
N LYS A 212 -25.96 8.16 -48.29
CA LYS A 212 -27.02 8.48 -47.28
C LYS A 212 -26.85 7.78 -45.92
N ARG A 213 -26.93 8.61 -44.88
CA ARG A 213 -27.70 8.47 -43.62
C ARG A 213 -27.53 7.24 -42.70
N ALA A 214 -27.28 7.62 -41.44
CA ALA A 214 -27.99 7.16 -40.24
C ALA A 214 -27.65 5.77 -39.68
N ARG A 215 -26.88 5.76 -38.60
CA ARG A 215 -27.29 5.03 -37.40
C ARG A 215 -27.00 5.87 -36.16
N ALA A 216 -28.07 6.42 -35.62
CA ALA A 216 -28.14 6.98 -34.30
C ALA A 216 -28.30 5.84 -33.28
N LEU A 217 -27.85 6.10 -32.05
CA LEU A 217 -28.35 5.55 -30.77
C LEU A 217 -27.97 4.11 -30.36
N GLN A 218 -27.79 4.00 -29.03
CA GLN A 218 -27.62 2.82 -28.16
C GLN A 218 -26.16 2.35 -27.98
N GLY A 219 -25.61 2.19 -26.78
CA GLY A 219 -26.12 2.29 -25.41
C GLY A 219 -24.90 2.45 -24.48
N ALA A 220 -25.00 3.21 -23.40
CA ALA A 220 -25.41 2.72 -22.08
C ALA A 220 -24.34 1.84 -21.39
N GLN A 221 -24.21 2.07 -20.07
CA GLN A 221 -23.49 1.28 -19.05
C GLN A 221 -22.03 1.74 -18.81
N VAL A 222 -21.79 2.55 -17.77
CA VAL A 222 -21.66 2.15 -16.35
C VAL A 222 -20.45 1.24 -16.16
N PHE A 223 -19.44 1.68 -15.41
CA PHE A 223 -18.77 0.85 -14.39
C PHE A 223 -18.04 1.76 -13.40
N THR A 224 -18.69 1.86 -12.24
CA THR A 224 -18.19 2.28 -10.92
C THR A 224 -16.98 1.47 -10.45
#